data_AF-A0A957KU95-F1
#
_entry.id   AF-A0A957KU95-F1
#
_cell.length_a   1.000
_cell.length_b   1.000
_cell.length_c   1.000
_cell.angle_alpha   90.00
_cell.angle_beta   90.00
_cell.angle_gamma   90.00
#
_symmetry.space_group_name_H-M   'P 1'
#
loop_
_entity.id
_entity.type
_entity.pdbx_description
1 polymer ?
#
loop_
_entity_poly.entity_id
_entity_poly.type
_entity_poly.pdbx_seq_one_letter_code
_entity_poly.pdbx_strand_id
1 'polypeptide(L)'
;MERDTKTAATVLDPVCGMEIDPASAAATRVRGGVTYYFCSQQCAEQFDGAQPEGAPSKKDSQRQPAPVLVQSATTGYNPALRDSVYVELSLIGLSCSSCSTTVERVLLAVPGVSAAHVNYTLGKAHVTYDPTQTDVGAMIEAIKRAGYNVGADEMHIRITPSLHCASCVGFIEDALRQVAGVTEATVNP
;
A
#
# COMPACT_ATOMS: atom_id res chain seq x y z
N MET A 1 48.06 9.55 13.00
CA MET A 1 47.23 8.34 13.22
C MET A 1 46.39 8.59 14.46
N GLU A 2 45.42 9.51 14.50
CA GLU A 2 44.28 9.75 13.60
C GLU A 2 43.38 8.51 13.41
N ARG A 3 42.43 8.30 14.34
CA ARG A 3 41.02 8.72 14.19
C ARG A 3 40.16 8.08 15.28
N ASP A 4 39.80 8.87 16.28
CA ASP A 4 38.69 8.60 17.18
C ASP A 4 37.37 8.57 16.38
N THR A 5 36.81 7.37 16.22
CA THR A 5 35.44 7.17 15.75
C THR A 5 34.46 7.64 16.82
N LYS A 6 34.07 8.93 16.75
CA LYS A 6 32.91 9.46 17.47
C LYS A 6 31.75 9.58 16.50
N THR A 7 30.86 8.58 16.52
CA THR A 7 29.56 8.63 15.85
C THR A 7 28.74 9.76 16.50
N ALA A 8 28.75 10.95 15.90
CA ALA A 8 27.87 12.03 16.29
C ALA A 8 26.49 11.76 15.70
N ALA A 9 25.47 11.74 16.57
CA ALA A 9 24.08 11.62 16.15
C ALA A 9 23.64 12.94 15.51
N THR A 10 23.68 13.00 14.18
CA THR A 10 23.24 14.13 13.39
C THR A 10 21.73 14.34 13.54
N VAL A 11 21.30 15.58 13.73
CA VAL A 11 19.89 15.97 13.85
C VAL A 11 19.46 16.64 12.55
N LEU A 12 18.19 16.51 12.17
CA LEU A 12 17.66 17.13 10.94
C LEU A 12 17.05 18.51 11.25
N ASP A 13 17.42 19.52 10.48
CA ASP A 13 16.75 20.81 10.47
C ASP A 13 15.31 20.63 9.92
N PRO A 14 14.25 20.98 10.68
CA PRO A 14 12.86 20.72 10.31
C PRO A 14 12.34 21.65 9.18
N VAL A 15 13.06 22.70 8.82
CA VAL A 15 12.64 23.68 7.81
C VAL A 15 13.14 23.26 6.42
N CYS A 16 14.37 22.77 6.32
CA CYS A 16 15.00 22.44 5.04
C CYS A 16 15.42 20.97 4.88
N GLY A 17 15.40 20.17 5.96
CA GLY A 17 15.82 18.77 5.94
C GLY A 17 17.34 18.55 5.89
N MET A 18 18.15 19.59 6.16
CA MET A 18 19.60 19.45 6.17
C MET A 18 20.09 18.76 7.46
N GLU A 19 20.99 17.80 7.30
CA GLU A 19 21.67 17.09 8.39
C GLU A 19 22.69 17.99 9.08
N ILE A 20 22.50 18.24 10.37
CA ILE A 20 23.34 19.12 11.18
C ILE A 20 23.87 18.41 12.42
N ASP A 21 25.15 18.61 12.71
CA ASP A 21 25.70 18.22 14.00
C ASP A 21 25.17 19.22 15.05
N PRO A 22 24.55 18.75 16.15
CA PRO A 22 24.00 19.63 17.17
C PRO A 22 25.07 20.52 17.85
N ALA A 23 26.36 20.17 17.79
CA ALA A 23 27.45 21.01 18.26
C ALA A 23 27.85 22.13 17.27
N SER A 24 27.47 22.01 15.99
CA SER A 24 27.73 23.00 14.94
C SER A 24 26.48 23.76 14.49
N ALA A 25 25.35 23.62 15.19
CA ALA A 25 24.10 24.28 14.84
C ALA A 25 24.25 25.81 14.90
N ALA A 26 23.81 26.50 13.83
CA ALA A 26 23.89 27.95 13.74
C ALA A 26 22.86 28.65 14.64
N ALA A 27 21.75 27.98 14.96
CA ALA A 27 20.73 28.44 15.89
C ALA A 27 19.93 27.26 16.47
N THR A 28 19.30 27.46 17.63
CA THR A 28 18.42 26.48 18.27
C THR A 28 17.12 27.14 18.77
N ARG A 29 16.01 26.39 18.82
CA ARG A 29 14.71 26.84 19.35
C ARG A 29 14.03 25.74 20.13
N VAL A 30 13.34 26.09 21.21
CA VAL A 30 12.57 25.11 22.01
C VAL A 30 11.08 25.38 21.85
N ARG A 31 10.31 24.39 21.41
CA ARG A 31 8.83 24.45 21.42
C ARG A 31 8.24 23.14 21.93
N GLY A 32 7.28 23.23 22.84
CA GLY A 32 6.62 22.05 23.42
C GLY A 32 7.55 21.10 24.18
N GLY A 33 8.67 21.61 24.72
CA GLY A 33 9.68 20.80 25.41
C GLY A 33 10.69 20.10 24.49
N VAL A 34 10.61 20.31 23.17
CA VAL A 34 11.54 19.75 22.17
C VAL A 34 12.49 20.85 21.68
N THR A 35 13.79 20.55 21.70
CA THR A 35 14.84 21.42 21.13
C THR A 35 15.03 21.11 19.65
N TYR A 36 14.81 22.11 18.81
CA TYR A 36 15.07 22.10 17.38
C TYR A 36 16.40 22.81 17.08
N TYR A 37 17.16 22.26 16.16
CA TYR A 37 18.45 22.78 15.71
C TYR A 37 18.31 23.23 14.26
N PHE A 38 18.95 24.34 13.89
CA PHE A 38 18.85 24.93 12.56
C PHE A 38 20.21 25.14 11.92
N CYS A 39 20.28 24.94 10.61
CA CYS A 39 21.50 25.07 9.82
C CYS A 39 21.89 26.53 9.57
N SER A 40 20.94 27.47 9.68
CA SER A 40 21.16 28.91 9.45
C SER A 40 20.23 29.77 10.30
N GLN A 41 20.59 31.05 10.51
CA GLN A 41 19.74 32.01 11.23
C GLN A 41 18.40 32.27 10.50
N GLN A 42 18.39 32.26 9.17
CA GLN A 42 17.16 32.42 8.38
C GLN A 42 16.17 31.26 8.59
N CYS A 43 16.64 30.02 8.74
CA CYS A 43 15.77 28.88 9.04
C CYS A 43 15.14 29.00 10.44
N ALA A 44 15.89 29.49 11.43
CA ALA A 44 15.36 29.73 12.76
C ALA A 44 14.28 30.83 12.78
N GLU A 45 14.48 31.92 12.02
CA GLU A 45 13.49 32.99 11.88
C GLU A 45 12.22 32.51 11.16
N GLN A 46 12.37 31.66 10.14
CA GLN A 46 11.23 31.05 9.45
C GLN A 46 10.44 30.10 10.36
N PHE A 47 11.12 29.41 11.27
CA PHE A 47 10.50 28.59 12.32
C PHE A 47 9.76 29.46 13.38
N ASP A 48 10.31 30.62 13.71
CA ASP A 48 9.70 31.58 14.65
C ASP A 48 8.46 32.28 14.05
N GLY A 49 8.42 32.47 12.73
CA GLY A 49 7.34 33.16 12.00
C GLY A 49 6.13 32.30 11.61
N ALA A 50 6.19 30.97 11.77
CA ALA A 50 5.10 30.08 11.40
C ALA A 50 4.01 30.01 12.49
N GLN A 51 2.84 30.60 12.22
CA GLN A 51 1.59 30.31 12.95
C GLN A 51 1.19 28.85 12.74
N PRO A 52 0.55 28.20 13.73
CA PRO A 52 0.39 26.75 13.74
C PRO A 52 -0.84 26.31 12.94
N GLU A 53 -0.94 26.60 11.64
CA GLU A 53 -1.91 25.92 10.75
C GLU A 53 -1.39 25.88 9.31
N GLY A 54 -1.21 24.66 8.79
CA GLY A 54 -1.19 24.41 7.35
C GLY A 54 0.15 24.64 6.62
N ALA A 55 0.68 23.55 6.07
CA ALA A 55 1.90 23.43 5.25
C ALA A 55 2.10 24.44 4.11
N PRO A 56 3.27 24.41 3.46
CA PRO A 56 3.23 24.22 2.02
C PRO A 56 4.09 23.08 1.50
N SER A 57 3.64 22.64 0.33
CA SER A 57 3.93 21.40 -0.38
C SER A 57 5.12 21.53 -1.34
N LYS A 58 5.70 20.36 -1.65
CA LYS A 58 6.33 19.93 -2.92
C LYS A 58 7.87 19.76 -2.88
N LYS A 59 8.31 18.51 -2.77
CA LYS A 59 8.84 17.75 -3.92
C LYS A 59 9.06 16.27 -3.54
N ASP A 60 9.01 15.46 -4.59
CA ASP A 60 9.39 14.06 -4.71
C ASP A 60 8.37 12.97 -4.32
N SER A 61 7.91 12.34 -5.41
CA SER A 61 7.47 10.97 -5.56
C SER A 61 8.23 9.99 -4.67
N GLN A 62 7.54 8.91 -4.30
CA GLN A 62 8.01 7.77 -3.49
C GLN A 62 7.91 7.97 -1.97
N ARG A 63 6.71 8.36 -1.52
CA ARG A 63 6.22 7.85 -0.24
C ARG A 63 5.53 6.52 -0.48
N GLN A 64 6.32 5.44 -0.53
CA GLN A 64 5.78 4.18 -0.04
C GLN A 64 5.28 4.46 1.37
N PRO A 65 4.00 4.24 1.70
CA PRO A 65 3.63 4.19 3.10
C PRO A 65 4.50 3.11 3.75
N ALA A 66 5.11 3.45 4.89
CA ALA A 66 5.81 2.49 5.73
C ALA A 66 4.97 1.21 5.82
N PRO A 67 5.58 0.00 5.83
CA PRO A 67 4.82 -1.22 6.02
C PRO A 67 4.12 -1.09 7.36
N VAL A 68 2.83 -0.77 7.32
CA VAL A 68 1.94 -0.99 8.44
C VAL A 68 2.08 -2.48 8.69
N LEU A 69 2.64 -2.86 9.82
CA LEU A 69 2.62 -4.25 10.28
C LEU A 69 1.14 -4.61 10.48
N VAL A 70 0.48 -5.00 9.39
CA VAL A 70 -0.81 -5.67 9.44
C VAL A 70 -0.48 -7.09 9.88
N GLN A 71 -0.68 -7.37 11.16
CA GLN A 71 -0.73 -8.75 11.62
C GLN A 71 -1.94 -9.39 10.92
N SER A 72 -1.63 -10.38 10.08
CA SER A 72 -2.56 -11.24 9.32
C SER A 72 -2.82 -10.77 7.89
N ALA A 73 -2.15 -11.46 6.97
CA ALA A 73 -2.53 -11.56 5.57
C ALA A 73 -3.78 -12.45 5.48
N THR A 74 -4.94 -11.82 5.42
CA THR A 74 -6.18 -12.40 4.91
C THR A 74 -6.89 -11.25 4.24
N THR A 75 -7.29 -11.44 2.98
CA THR A 75 -8.01 -10.49 2.12
C THR A 75 -8.77 -9.47 2.97
N GLY A 76 -8.25 -8.24 3.03
CA GLY A 76 -8.60 -7.28 4.06
C GLY A 76 -10.06 -6.84 3.97
N TYR A 77 -10.97 -7.58 4.60
CA TYR A 77 -12.21 -7.02 5.08
C TYR A 77 -11.87 -6.19 6.32
N ASN A 78 -11.45 -4.95 6.08
CA ASN A 78 -11.34 -3.96 7.14
C ASN A 78 -12.69 -3.23 7.22
N PRO A 79 -13.52 -3.46 8.25
CA PRO A 79 -14.82 -2.78 8.38
C PRO A 79 -14.72 -1.26 8.57
N ALA A 80 -13.49 -0.71 8.68
CA ALA A 80 -13.20 0.72 8.65
C ALA A 80 -12.91 1.28 7.23
N LEU A 81 -12.72 0.43 6.22
CA LEU A 81 -12.54 0.80 4.79
C LEU A 81 -13.80 0.40 4.00
N ARG A 82 -14.95 0.95 4.39
CA ARG A 82 -16.27 0.52 3.88
C ARG A 82 -16.47 0.77 2.38
N ASP A 83 -15.71 1.70 1.82
CA ASP A 83 -15.97 2.23 0.48
C ASP A 83 -14.97 1.73 -0.57
N SER A 84 -13.98 0.92 -0.19
CA SER A 84 -13.04 0.35 -1.16
C SER A 84 -12.52 -1.03 -0.73
N VAL A 85 -12.58 -1.96 -1.68
CA VAL A 85 -12.11 -3.34 -1.57
C VAL A 85 -10.84 -3.50 -2.39
N TYR A 86 -9.95 -4.34 -1.90
CA TYR A 86 -8.70 -4.68 -2.57
C TYR A 86 -8.77 -6.10 -3.14
N VAL A 87 -8.36 -6.28 -4.39
CA VAL A 87 -8.27 -7.58 -5.05
C VAL A 87 -6.94 -7.73 -5.79
N GLU A 88 -6.42 -8.95 -5.79
CA GLU A 88 -5.29 -9.36 -6.61
C GLU A 88 -5.80 -10.25 -7.75
N LEU A 89 -5.45 -9.90 -8.99
CA LEU A 89 -5.82 -10.64 -10.19
C LEU A 89 -4.56 -11.23 -10.83
N SER A 90 -4.58 -12.53 -11.09
CA SER A 90 -3.51 -13.21 -11.82
C SER A 90 -3.71 -13.00 -13.33
N LEU A 91 -2.74 -12.43 -14.02
CA LEU A 91 -2.81 -12.11 -15.44
C LEU A 91 -1.98 -13.10 -16.26
N ILE A 92 -2.56 -13.59 -17.36
CA ILE A 92 -1.95 -14.51 -18.30
C ILE A 92 -1.63 -13.77 -19.60
N GLY A 93 -0.41 -13.98 -20.12
CA GLY A 93 0.00 -13.45 -21.42
C GLY A 93 0.63 -12.05 -21.36
N LEU A 94 0.97 -11.53 -20.18
CA LEU A 94 1.81 -10.34 -20.05
C LEU A 94 3.26 -10.68 -20.36
N SER A 95 3.81 -10.12 -21.43
CA SER A 95 5.19 -10.37 -21.88
C SER A 95 6.09 -9.13 -21.91
N CYS A 96 5.53 -7.93 -21.69
CA CYS A 96 6.28 -6.68 -21.78
C CYS A 96 5.76 -5.62 -20.80
N SER A 97 6.64 -4.69 -20.40
CA SER A 97 6.32 -3.54 -19.55
C SER A 97 5.23 -2.63 -20.15
N SER A 98 5.18 -2.53 -21.47
CA SER A 98 4.12 -1.78 -22.19
C SER A 98 2.75 -2.44 -22.08
N CYS A 99 2.71 -3.78 -21.94
CA CYS A 99 1.47 -4.53 -21.73
C CYS A 99 0.89 -4.26 -20.34
N SER A 100 1.73 -4.23 -19.29
CA SER A 100 1.27 -3.88 -17.93
C SER A 100 0.63 -2.51 -17.87
N THR A 101 1.25 -1.48 -18.46
CA THR A 101 0.69 -0.12 -18.45
C THR A 101 -0.63 -0.03 -19.22
N THR A 102 -0.80 -0.88 -20.24
CA THR A 102 -2.06 -0.96 -20.99
C THR A 102 -3.16 -1.57 -20.14
N VAL A 103 -2.88 -2.67 -19.43
CA VAL A 103 -3.84 -3.30 -18.52
C VAL A 103 -4.19 -2.40 -17.34
N GLU A 104 -3.21 -1.69 -16.76
CA GLU A 104 -3.47 -0.67 -15.72
C GLU A 104 -4.43 0.41 -16.21
N ARG A 105 -4.20 0.96 -17.41
CA ARG A 105 -5.08 1.96 -18.01
C ARG A 105 -6.49 1.43 -18.25
N VAL A 106 -6.62 0.18 -18.70
CA VAL A 106 -7.93 -0.46 -18.92
C VAL A 106 -8.67 -0.63 -17.60
N LEU A 107 -7.99 -1.06 -16.54
CA LEU A 107 -8.57 -1.21 -15.21
C LEU A 107 -8.98 0.13 -14.61
N LEU A 108 -8.14 1.16 -14.72
CA LEU A 108 -8.46 2.53 -14.26
C LEU A 108 -9.61 3.16 -15.05
N ALA A 109 -9.88 2.70 -16.27
CA ALA A 109 -11.03 3.17 -17.05
C ALA A 109 -12.35 2.51 -16.63
N VAL A 110 -12.32 1.45 -15.82
CA VAL A 110 -13.53 0.82 -15.28
C VAL A 110 -14.10 1.73 -14.18
N PRO A 111 -15.39 2.12 -14.27
CA PRO A 111 -16.04 2.90 -13.21
C PRO A 111 -15.91 2.20 -11.85
N GLY A 112 -15.60 2.95 -10.79
CA GLY A 112 -15.43 2.41 -9.44
C GLY A 112 -14.01 1.92 -9.11
N VAL A 113 -13.09 1.83 -10.08
CA VAL A 113 -11.68 1.53 -9.79
C VAL A 113 -10.95 2.80 -9.34
N SER A 114 -10.42 2.79 -8.12
CA SER A 114 -9.72 3.93 -7.52
C SER A 114 -8.20 3.86 -7.72
N ALA A 115 -7.65 2.64 -7.80
CA ALA A 115 -6.23 2.42 -8.07
C ALA A 115 -6.02 1.06 -8.74
N ALA A 116 -5.09 0.98 -9.69
CA ALA A 116 -4.65 -0.28 -10.30
C ALA A 116 -3.14 -0.24 -10.52
N HIS A 117 -2.44 -1.30 -10.13
CA HIS A 117 -1.01 -1.46 -10.33
C HIS A 117 -0.71 -2.89 -10.79
N VAL A 118 0.04 -3.05 -11.87
CA VAL A 118 0.31 -4.34 -12.51
C VAL A 118 1.80 -4.64 -12.47
N ASN A 119 2.13 -5.79 -11.90
CA ASN A 119 3.47 -6.36 -11.92
C ASN A 119 3.54 -7.44 -13.01
N TYR A 120 4.01 -7.08 -14.20
CA TYR A 120 4.15 -8.03 -15.32
C TYR A 120 5.19 -9.13 -15.05
N THR A 121 6.18 -8.89 -14.20
CA THR A 121 7.20 -9.88 -13.83
C THR A 121 6.58 -11.03 -13.02
N LEU A 122 5.63 -10.74 -12.14
CA LEU A 122 4.90 -11.73 -11.34
C LEU A 122 3.58 -12.17 -11.97
N GLY A 123 3.13 -11.48 -13.03
CA GLY A 123 1.81 -11.70 -13.61
C GLY A 123 0.68 -11.35 -12.64
N LYS A 124 0.87 -10.36 -11.78
CA LYS A 124 -0.12 -9.97 -10.74
C LYS A 124 -0.60 -8.54 -10.93
N ALA A 125 -1.90 -8.31 -10.79
CA ALA A 125 -2.53 -6.99 -10.82
C ALA A 125 -3.22 -6.71 -9.49
N HIS A 126 -2.83 -5.63 -8.85
CA HIS A 126 -3.35 -5.18 -7.57
C HIS A 126 -4.33 -4.05 -7.84
N VAL A 127 -5.59 -4.24 -7.47
CA VAL A 127 -6.67 -3.31 -7.82
C VAL A 127 -7.47 -2.96 -6.57
N THR A 128 -7.68 -1.66 -6.36
CA THR A 128 -8.58 -1.13 -5.34
C THR A 128 -9.81 -0.57 -6.03
N TYR A 129 -10.98 -1.10 -5.69
CA TYR A 129 -12.24 -0.75 -6.32
C TYR A 129 -13.38 -0.63 -5.31
N ASP A 130 -14.40 0.12 -5.68
CA ASP A 130 -15.65 0.23 -4.91
C ASP A 130 -16.59 -0.92 -5.31
N PRO A 131 -16.92 -1.85 -4.38
CA PRO A 131 -17.78 -3.00 -4.66
C PRO A 131 -19.24 -2.62 -4.95
N THR A 132 -19.64 -1.37 -4.70
CA THR A 132 -21.00 -0.90 -5.01
C THR A 132 -21.13 -0.44 -6.46
N GLN A 133 -20.01 -0.14 -7.13
CA GLN A 133 -19.98 0.38 -8.50
C GLN A 133 -19.45 -0.64 -9.52
N THR A 134 -18.55 -1.53 -9.09
CA THR A 134 -17.97 -2.54 -9.97
C THR A 134 -17.63 -3.82 -9.21
N ASP A 135 -17.51 -4.91 -9.94
CA ASP A 135 -17.17 -6.23 -9.42
C ASP A 135 -15.95 -6.82 -10.15
N VAL A 136 -15.44 -7.92 -9.60
CA VAL A 136 -14.30 -8.62 -10.20
C VAL A 136 -14.63 -9.13 -11.61
N GLY A 137 -15.87 -9.54 -11.85
CA GLY A 137 -16.34 -9.98 -13.17
C GLY A 137 -16.21 -8.88 -14.23
N ALA A 138 -16.69 -7.67 -13.95
CA ALA A 138 -16.59 -6.54 -14.86
C ALA A 138 -15.13 -6.17 -15.17
N MET A 139 -14.23 -6.24 -14.19
CA MET A 139 -12.81 -6.01 -14.39
C MET A 139 -12.18 -7.08 -15.29
N ILE A 140 -12.51 -8.37 -15.07
CA ILE A 140 -12.05 -9.47 -15.93
C ILE A 140 -12.53 -9.25 -17.37
N GLU A 141 -13.79 -8.87 -17.58
CA GLU A 141 -14.33 -8.60 -18.92
C GLU A 141 -13.70 -7.38 -19.59
N ALA A 142 -13.34 -6.35 -18.83
CA ALA A 142 -12.55 -5.22 -19.35
C ALA A 142 -11.16 -5.68 -19.82
N ILE A 143 -10.48 -6.51 -19.04
CA ILE A 143 -9.16 -7.07 -19.38
C ILE A 143 -9.25 -7.98 -20.62
N LYS A 144 -10.29 -8.83 -20.72
CA LYS A 144 -10.54 -9.67 -21.91
C LYS A 144 -10.79 -8.86 -23.17
N ARG A 145 -11.57 -7.78 -23.08
CA ARG A 145 -11.79 -6.86 -24.22
C ARG A 145 -10.51 -6.17 -24.68
N ALA A 146 -9.54 -6.00 -23.79
CA ALA A 146 -8.21 -5.49 -24.13
C ALA A 146 -7.28 -6.58 -24.71
N GLY A 147 -7.73 -7.83 -24.83
CA GLY A 147 -6.98 -8.95 -25.41
C GLY A 147 -6.12 -9.72 -24.41
N TYR A 148 -6.33 -9.53 -23.11
CA TYR A 148 -5.58 -10.21 -22.05
C TYR A 148 -6.48 -11.19 -21.28
N ASN A 149 -5.91 -12.24 -20.71
CA ASN A 149 -6.65 -13.19 -19.90
C ASN A 149 -6.31 -13.06 -18.42
N VAL A 150 -7.30 -13.33 -17.57
CA VAL A 150 -7.12 -13.45 -16.12
C VAL A 150 -7.14 -14.93 -15.78
N GLY A 151 -6.11 -15.40 -15.10
CA GLY A 151 -5.99 -16.77 -14.60
C GLY A 151 -6.70 -16.96 -13.27
N ALA A 152 -7.01 -18.21 -12.95
CA ALA A 152 -7.43 -18.59 -11.61
C ALA A 152 -6.21 -18.53 -10.66
N ASP A 153 -6.44 -18.03 -9.45
CA ASP A 153 -5.45 -18.07 -8.38
C ASP A 153 -5.87 -19.10 -7.34
N GLU A 154 -4.94 -19.95 -6.92
CA GLU A 154 -5.18 -20.98 -5.91
C GLU A 154 -4.56 -20.53 -4.59
N MET A 155 -5.38 -20.43 -3.54
CA MET A 155 -4.93 -20.02 -2.22
C MET A 155 -5.26 -21.10 -1.19
N HIS A 156 -4.23 -21.58 -0.47
CA HIS A 156 -4.41 -22.53 0.63
C HIS A 156 -4.54 -21.78 1.95
N ILE A 157 -5.73 -21.85 2.54
CA ILE A 157 -6.05 -21.16 3.79
C ILE A 157 -5.97 -22.15 4.94
N ARG A 158 -5.06 -21.91 5.89
CA ARG A 158 -5.03 -22.67 7.14
C ARG A 158 -6.11 -22.19 8.08
N ILE A 159 -6.92 -23.13 8.60
CA ILE A 159 -8.00 -22.86 9.54
C ILE A 159 -7.56 -23.26 10.95
N THR A 160 -7.57 -22.31 11.89
CA THR A 160 -7.14 -22.49 13.30
C THR A 160 -8.22 -22.03 14.29
N PRO A 161 -8.43 -22.70 15.43
CA PRO A 161 -7.75 -23.91 15.92
C PRO A 161 -8.49 -25.20 15.45
N SER A 162 -8.07 -25.73 14.30
CA SER A 162 -8.48 -27.02 13.69
C SER A 162 -9.96 -27.27 13.38
N LEU A 163 -10.21 -27.82 12.18
CA LEU A 163 -11.53 -28.19 11.67
C LEU A 163 -11.94 -29.57 12.21
N HIS A 164 -12.51 -29.60 13.41
CA HIS A 164 -12.77 -30.87 14.12
C HIS A 164 -14.05 -31.61 13.71
N CYS A 165 -14.87 -31.09 12.79
CA CYS A 165 -16.12 -31.73 12.41
C CYS A 165 -16.35 -31.74 10.88
N ALA A 166 -16.74 -32.90 10.34
CA ALA A 166 -17.10 -33.06 8.93
C ALA A 166 -18.29 -32.16 8.51
N SER A 167 -19.15 -31.76 9.46
CA SER A 167 -20.23 -30.81 9.18
C SER A 167 -19.72 -29.40 8.89
N CYS A 168 -18.55 -29.02 9.42
CA CYS A 168 -17.96 -27.70 9.17
C CYS A 168 -17.34 -27.63 7.78
N VAL A 169 -16.84 -28.75 7.23
CA VAL A 169 -16.26 -28.82 5.88
C VAL A 169 -17.28 -28.37 4.84
N GLY A 170 -18.44 -29.04 4.78
CA GLY A 170 -19.49 -28.71 3.80
C GLY A 170 -20.04 -27.30 3.97
N PHE A 171 -20.25 -26.84 5.22
CA PHE A 171 -20.72 -25.48 5.48
C PHE A 171 -19.73 -24.41 4.97
N ILE A 172 -18.43 -24.64 5.15
CA ILE A 172 -17.40 -23.69 4.71
C ILE A 172 -17.25 -23.74 3.19
N GLU A 173 -17.30 -24.92 2.57
CA GLU A 173 -17.29 -25.04 1.10
C GLU A 173 -18.47 -24.33 0.46
N ASP A 174 -19.68 -24.54 0.96
CA ASP A 174 -20.89 -23.87 0.47
C ASP A 174 -20.83 -22.36 0.68
N ALA A 175 -20.38 -21.91 1.86
CA ALA A 175 -20.21 -20.50 2.16
C ALA A 175 -19.17 -19.84 1.22
N LEU A 176 -18.05 -20.51 0.95
CA LEU A 176 -17.01 -20.01 0.04
C LEU A 176 -17.51 -19.95 -1.41
N ARG A 177 -18.25 -20.96 -1.88
CA ARG A 177 -18.82 -20.97 -3.25
C ARG A 177 -19.88 -19.89 -3.47
N GLN A 178 -20.52 -19.42 -2.40
CA GLN A 178 -21.48 -18.30 -2.47
C GLN A 178 -20.78 -16.93 -2.53
N VAL A 179 -19.48 -16.85 -2.26
CA VAL A 179 -18.72 -15.60 -2.41
C VAL A 179 -18.49 -15.32 -3.88
N ALA A 180 -18.91 -14.13 -4.32
CA ALA A 180 -18.69 -13.67 -5.70
C ALA A 180 -17.20 -13.69 -6.05
N GLY A 181 -16.85 -14.41 -7.12
CA GLY A 181 -15.48 -14.58 -7.59
C GLY A 181 -14.81 -15.91 -7.20
N VAL A 182 -15.40 -16.70 -6.31
CA VAL A 182 -14.91 -18.05 -6.01
C VAL A 182 -15.40 -19.02 -7.09
N THR A 183 -14.44 -19.59 -7.83
CA THR A 183 -14.77 -20.56 -8.90
C THR A 183 -14.85 -21.98 -8.35
N GLU A 184 -13.99 -22.30 -7.38
CA GLU A 184 -13.95 -23.59 -6.71
C GLU A 184 -13.46 -23.39 -5.27
N ALA A 185 -14.00 -24.19 -4.34
CA ALA A 185 -13.55 -24.25 -2.96
C ALA A 185 -13.60 -25.71 -2.49
N THR A 186 -12.48 -26.14 -1.91
CA THR A 186 -12.27 -27.48 -1.36
C THR A 186 -11.66 -27.33 0.02
N VAL A 187 -12.26 -27.96 1.02
CA VAL A 187 -11.80 -27.90 2.41
C VAL A 187 -11.35 -29.28 2.85
N ASN A 188 -10.07 -29.37 3.23
CA ASN A 188 -9.49 -30.60 3.76
C ASN A 188 -9.34 -30.46 5.29
N PRO A 189 -9.88 -31.39 6.10
CA PRO A 189 -9.79 -31.35 7.56
C PRO A 189 -8.39 -31.66 8.09
#